data_AF-A0A0F2KP62-F1
#
_entry.id   AF-A0A0F2KP62-F1
#
_cell.length_a   1.000
_cell.length_b   1.000
_cell.length_c   1.000
_cell.angle_alpha   90.00
_cell.angle_beta   90.00
_cell.angle_gamma   90.00
#
_symmetry.space_group_name_H-M   'P 1'
#
loop_
_entity.id
_entity.type
_entity.pdbx_description
1 polymer ?
#
loop_
_entity_poly.entity_id
_entity_poly.type
_entity_poly.pdbx_seq_one_letter_code
_entity_poly.pdbx_strand_id
1 'polypeptide(L)'
;MSVDAMLERIERFNRTRGGGVIVRKVARGYTLLSGHNGAPVARFRPTGDGDKVKVLWWNGESWGASGPFGVATMPLDRALDYVANDPDFWINA
;
A
#
# COMPACT_ATOMS: atom_id res chain seq x y z
N MET A 1 -0.07 9.87 -14.64
CA MET A 1 -1.35 9.88 -13.87
C MET A 1 -1.35 11.05 -12.91
N SER A 2 -2.49 11.72 -12.71
CA SER A 2 -2.60 12.70 -11.60
C SER A 2 -2.57 11.95 -10.26
N VAL A 3 -2.12 12.63 -9.21
CA VAL A 3 -1.98 12.04 -7.86
C VAL A 3 -3.35 11.66 -7.28
N ASP A 4 -4.42 12.26 -7.79
CA ASP A 4 -5.79 12.01 -7.33
C ASP A 4 -6.39 10.77 -7.99
N ALA A 5 -6.01 10.45 -9.24
CA ALA A 5 -6.43 9.23 -9.93
C ALA A 5 -5.90 7.95 -9.24
N MET A 6 -4.67 7.98 -8.72
CA MET A 6 -4.11 6.84 -7.99
C MET A 6 -4.76 6.65 -6.62
N LEU A 7 -5.05 7.75 -5.90
CA LEU A 7 -5.78 7.68 -4.63
C LEU A 7 -7.16 7.07 -4.84
N GLU A 8 -7.90 7.54 -5.84
CA GLU A 8 -9.24 7.04 -6.16
C GLU A 8 -9.23 5.54 -6.48
N ARG A 9 -8.22 5.06 -7.21
CA ARG A 9 -8.06 3.61 -7.49
C ARG A 9 -7.84 2.80 -6.22
N ILE A 10 -6.97 3.26 -5.32
CA ILE A 10 -6.70 2.58 -4.04
C ILE A 10 -7.98 2.53 -3.19
N GLU A 11 -8.67 3.65 -3.05
CA GLU A 11 -9.89 3.72 -2.26
C GLU A 11 -11.04 2.91 -2.87
N ARG A 12 -11.14 2.90 -4.20
CA ARG A 12 -12.12 2.07 -4.93
C ARG A 12 -11.86 0.59 -4.65
N PHE A 13 -10.62 0.13 -4.81
CA PHE A 13 -10.24 -1.26 -4.52
C PHE A 13 -10.57 -1.65 -3.07
N ASN A 14 -10.20 -0.78 -2.11
CA ASN A 14 -10.52 -0.95 -0.70
C ASN A 14 -12.03 -1.14 -0.48
N ARG A 15 -12.87 -0.25 -1.04
CA ARG A 15 -14.33 -0.35 -0.93
C ARG A 15 -14.88 -1.63 -1.57
N THR A 16 -14.38 -2.03 -2.74
CA THR A 16 -14.86 -3.25 -3.43
C THR A 16 -14.51 -4.54 -2.69
N ARG A 17 -13.50 -4.52 -1.83
CA ARG A 17 -13.09 -5.66 -0.98
C ARG A 17 -13.74 -5.65 0.41
N GLY A 18 -14.67 -4.73 0.67
CA GLY A 18 -15.35 -4.59 1.97
C GLY A 18 -14.65 -3.66 2.96
N GLY A 19 -13.63 -2.92 2.53
CA GLY A 19 -12.85 -2.03 3.38
C GLY A 19 -11.67 -2.75 4.05
N GLY A 20 -11.37 -2.33 5.28
CA GLY A 20 -10.30 -2.92 6.10
C GLY A 20 -9.09 -2.01 6.29
N VAL A 21 -8.90 -1.00 5.43
CA VAL A 21 -7.87 0.03 5.62
C VAL A 21 -8.38 1.46 5.55
N ILE A 22 -7.68 2.34 6.26
CA ILE A 22 -7.72 3.79 6.10
C ILE A 22 -6.52 4.19 5.23
N VAL A 23 -6.77 4.95 4.16
CA VAL A 23 -5.72 5.42 3.25
C VAL A 23 -5.30 6.83 3.63
N ARG A 24 -4.00 7.05 3.86
CA ARG A 24 -3.41 8.37 4.13
C ARG A 24 -2.38 8.75 3.07
N LYS A 25 -2.63 9.83 2.34
CA LYS A 25 -1.70 10.42 1.38
C LYS A 25 -0.74 11.37 2.09
N VAL A 26 0.54 11.01 2.19
CA VAL A 26 1.58 11.80 2.88
C VAL A 26 2.91 11.69 2.13
N ALA A 27 3.63 12.80 1.96
CA ALA A 27 4.97 12.84 1.34
C ALA A 27 5.04 12.05 0.01
N ARG A 28 4.08 12.31 -0.87
CA ARG A 28 3.91 11.64 -2.18
C ARG A 28 3.69 10.13 -2.14
N GLY A 29 3.43 9.53 -0.98
CA GLY A 29 3.06 8.12 -0.84
C GLY A 29 1.65 7.94 -0.27
N TYR A 30 1.16 6.72 -0.32
CA TYR A 30 -0.13 6.30 0.21
C TYR A 30 0.12 5.25 1.29
N THR A 31 -0.22 5.58 2.52
CA THR A 31 -0.09 4.68 3.67
C THR A 31 -1.43 4.02 3.91
N LEU A 32 -1.42 2.70 3.99
CA LEU A 32 -2.57 1.90 4.37
C LEU A 32 -2.43 1.57 5.85
N LEU A 33 -3.40 1.96 6.64
CA LEU A 33 -3.49 1.66 8.07
C LEU A 33 -4.68 0.74 8.30
N SER A 34 -4.54 -0.26 9.18
CA SER A 34 -5.66 -1.11 9.59
C SER A 34 -6.80 -0.23 10.09
N GLY A 35 -8.00 -0.45 9.54
CA GLY A 35 -9.20 0.21 10.03
C GLY A 35 -9.61 -0.24 11.43
N HIS A 36 -9.10 -1.40 11.89
CA HIS A 36 -9.45 -1.98 13.18
C HIS A 36 -8.67 -1.33 14.32
N ASN A 37 -7.33 -1.23 14.19
CA ASN A 37 -6.45 -0.80 15.28
C ASN A 37 -5.47 0.33 14.86
N GLY A 38 -5.52 0.79 13.61
CA GLY A 38 -4.63 1.83 13.09
C GLY A 38 -3.20 1.38 12.78
N ALA A 39 -2.87 0.09 12.92
CA ALA A 39 -1.54 -0.44 12.66
C ALA A 39 -1.13 -0.25 11.19
N PRO A 40 0.15 -0.01 10.90
CA PRO A 40 0.63 0.09 9.51
C PRO A 40 0.51 -1.25 8.78
N VAL A 41 -0.17 -1.24 7.63
CA VAL A 41 -0.30 -2.42 6.75
C VAL A 41 0.76 -2.35 5.66
N ALA A 42 0.69 -1.32 4.81
CA ALA A 42 1.64 -1.14 3.72
C ALA A 42 1.77 0.34 3.34
N ARG A 43 2.83 0.68 2.61
CA ARG A 43 2.97 1.99 2.00
C ARG A 43 3.34 1.89 0.53
N PHE A 44 2.53 2.51 -0.32
CA PHE A 44 2.80 2.65 -1.74
C PHE A 44 3.52 3.97 -2.02
N ARG A 45 4.62 3.90 -2.77
CA ARG A 45 5.34 5.09 -3.24
C ARG A 45 5.41 5.08 -4.77
N PRO A 46 4.74 6.00 -5.47
CA PRO A 46 4.85 6.16 -6.91
C PRO A 46 6.31 6.31 -7.35
N THR A 47 6.64 5.66 -8.46
CA THR A 47 7.99 5.71 -9.05
C THR A 47 8.18 6.85 -10.04
N GLY A 48 7.07 7.36 -10.61
CA GLY A 48 7.08 8.27 -11.75
C GLY A 48 7.02 7.55 -13.11
N ASP A 49 7.20 6.22 -13.13
CA ASP A 49 7.04 5.38 -14.32
C ASP A 49 5.62 4.80 -14.38
N GLY A 50 4.78 5.37 -15.24
CA GLY A 50 3.40 4.94 -15.43
C GLY A 50 2.59 4.98 -14.13
N ASP A 51 1.99 3.85 -13.77
CA ASP A 51 1.27 3.65 -12.51
C ASP A 51 2.03 2.77 -11.51
N LYS A 52 3.32 2.52 -11.75
CA LYS A 52 4.13 1.66 -10.89
C LYS A 52 4.40 2.30 -9.54
N VAL A 53 4.29 1.48 -8.51
CA VAL A 53 4.58 1.83 -7.13
C VAL A 53 5.63 0.90 -6.54
N LYS A 54 6.44 1.45 -5.64
CA LYS A 54 7.19 0.67 -4.65
C LYS A 54 6.24 0.25 -3.53
N VAL A 55 6.28 -1.02 -3.15
CA VAL A 55 5.51 -1.56 -2.01
C VAL A 55 6.45 -1.68 -0.81
N LEU A 56 6.15 -0.96 0.25
CA LEU A 56 6.95 -0.90 1.46
C LEU A 56 6.18 -1.53 2.63
N TRP A 57 6.89 -2.26 3.47
CA TRP A 57 6.38 -2.84 4.71
C TRP A 57 6.95 -2.09 5.93
N TRP A 58 6.21 -2.08 7.04
CA TRP A 58 6.63 -1.44 8.28
C TRP A 58 7.34 -2.44 9.19
N ASN A 59 8.59 -2.17 9.55
CA ASN A 59 9.37 -3.08 10.40
C ASN A 59 9.34 -2.74 11.90
N GLY A 60 8.50 -1.78 12.32
CA GLY A 60 8.45 -1.25 13.68
C GLY A 60 9.08 0.13 13.84
N GLU A 61 10.05 0.48 12.99
CA GLU A 61 10.80 1.74 13.06
C GLU A 61 10.72 2.55 11.75
N SER A 62 10.75 1.88 10.61
CA SER A 62 10.77 2.52 9.30
C SER A 62 10.09 1.69 8.21
N TRP A 63 9.80 2.35 7.08
CA TRP A 63 9.29 1.72 5.88
C TRP A 63 10.43 1.11 5.07
N GLY A 64 10.38 -0.20 4.85
CA GLY A 64 11.46 -0.97 4.22
C GLY A 64 11.00 -1.92 3.12
N ALA A 65 11.88 -2.87 2.79
CA ALA A 65 11.59 -3.94 1.84
C ALA A 65 10.37 -4.77 2.28
N SER A 66 9.57 -5.18 1.31
CA SER A 66 8.35 -5.97 1.51
C SER A 66 8.54 -7.46 1.18
N GLY A 67 9.78 -7.90 0.97
CA GLY A 67 10.11 -9.29 0.67
C GLY A 67 11.62 -9.54 0.58
N PRO A 68 12.03 -10.81 0.42
CA PRO A 68 13.44 -11.23 0.47
C PRO A 68 14.29 -10.68 -0.67
N PHE A 69 13.66 -10.21 -1.75
CA PHE A 69 14.33 -9.61 -2.91
C PHE A 69 14.35 -8.07 -2.87
N GLY A 70 14.09 -7.47 -1.72
CA GLY A 70 14.09 -6.02 -1.54
C GLY A 70 12.73 -5.37 -1.79
N VAL A 71 12.75 -4.09 -2.16
CA VAL A 71 11.51 -3.30 -2.36
C VAL A 71 10.85 -3.70 -3.69
N ALA A 72 9.73 -4.39 -3.59
CA ALA A 72 8.94 -4.77 -4.75
C ALA A 72 8.44 -3.52 -5.50
N THR A 73 8.61 -3.49 -6.82
CA THR A 73 8.09 -2.44 -7.71
C THR A 73 7.18 -3.05 -8.75
N MET A 74 5.92 -2.63 -8.81
CA MET A 74 4.92 -3.22 -9.70
C MET A 74 3.80 -2.23 -10.03
N PRO A 75 2.99 -2.48 -11.09
CA PRO A 75 1.78 -1.70 -11.35
C PRO A 75 0.84 -1.67 -10.15
N LEU A 76 0.10 -0.58 -9.98
CA LEU A 76 -0.73 -0.35 -8.80
C LEU A 76 -1.71 -1.49 -8.50
N ASP A 77 -2.42 -2.00 -9.51
CA ASP A 77 -3.43 -3.04 -9.28
C ASP A 77 -2.78 -4.34 -8.78
N ARG A 78 -1.60 -4.69 -9.31
CA ARG A 78 -0.82 -5.83 -8.82
C ARG A 78 -0.33 -5.61 -7.39
N ALA A 79 0.05 -4.37 -7.03
CA ALA A 79 0.46 -4.04 -5.67
C ALA A 79 -0.72 -4.15 -4.67
N LEU A 80 -1.91 -3.75 -5.09
CA LEU A 80 -3.13 -3.88 -4.30
C LEU A 80 -3.46 -5.36 -4.05
N ASP A 81 -3.43 -6.19 -5.09
CA ASP A 81 -3.62 -7.64 -4.93
C ASP A 81 -2.51 -8.29 -4.10
N TYR A 82 -1.25 -7.86 -4.26
CA TYR A 82 -0.13 -8.37 -3.47
C TYR A 82 -0.36 -8.14 -1.98
N VAL A 83 -0.63 -6.89 -1.57
CA VAL A 83 -0.87 -6.55 -0.16
C VAL A 83 -2.14 -7.22 0.38
N ALA A 84 -3.19 -7.36 -0.43
CA ALA A 84 -4.44 -7.96 0.02
C ALA A 84 -4.36 -9.48 0.25
N ASN A 85 -3.50 -10.18 -0.48
CA ASN A 85 -3.40 -11.65 -0.43
C ASN A 85 -2.20 -12.15 0.37
N ASP A 86 -1.26 -11.29 0.74
CA ASP A 86 -0.10 -11.65 1.55
C ASP A 86 -0.35 -11.31 3.03
N PRO A 87 -0.48 -12.32 3.92
CA PRO A 87 -0.80 -12.13 5.32
C PRO A 87 0.30 -11.39 6.12
N ASP A 88 1.54 -11.35 5.62
CA ASP A 88 2.66 -10.72 6.35
C ASP A 88 2.45 -9.19 6.50
N PHE A 89 1.71 -8.57 5.59
CA PHE A 89 1.32 -7.16 5.71
C PHE A 89 0.32 -6.89 6.84
N TRP A 90 -0.34 -7.93 7.35
CA TRP A 90 -1.46 -7.81 8.28
C TRP A 90 -1.16 -8.40 9.67
N ILE A 91 0.07 -8.86 9.92
CA ILE A 91 0.43 -9.54 11.18
C ILE A 91 0.20 -8.69 12.44
N ASN A 92 0.16 -7.36 12.30
CA ASN A 92 -0.08 -6.40 13.39
C ASN A 92 -1.46 -5.72 13.32
N ALA A 93 -2.31 -6.08 12.34
CA ALA A 93 -3.53 -5.36 11.97
C ALA A 93 -4.78 -5.78 12.76
#